data_AF-A0A937RB64-F1
#
_entry.id   AF-A0A937RB64-F1
#
_cell.length_a   1.000
_cell.length_b   1.000
_cell.length_c   1.000
_cell.angle_alpha   90.00
_cell.angle_beta   90.00
_cell.angle_gamma   90.00
#
_symmetry.space_group_name_H-M   'P 1'
#
loop_
_entity.id
_entity.type
_entity.pdbx_description
1 polymer ?
#
loop_
_entity_poly.entity_id
_entity_poly.type
_entity_poly.pdbx_seq_one_letter_code
_entity_poly.pdbx_strand_id
1 'polypeptide(L)'
;MHEHLSSRGLWPRTRIGVLVAALALSMLSVVLPVVSATPAAAAVEGPAGDAFYLPPSPLPAGNPGDVIWYRKQAYLGNASSYLVLYLSRDALGRPNAVSGTILVPKGRSPVGMPIVALASGTVGLGDGCAPSKNSLVSVAQNQGFIDKALQRGFAVAMSDYEGLGTPGIHTYVVGRSEGHAVLDVVRAAQRLPETGLSTANPVGLLGYSQGGGAAAWAGELQPTYAPELNLKGISAGGVPADLLAVSKQLDGGLGFAVLAMAALGLDAAYSELDLERYLNTAGKKFFTEFSDDCVESLIIYPFRKISDYTTTNPLTTSAWISRINEQKLGAVPPKVPTFLYHAWPIDELVARPQGVALKDTYCAAGAPIRWKDYLGEHATVIFTSQNDAVSFLADRFANVPFRRSC
;
A
#
# COMPACT_ATOMS: atom_id res chain seq x y z
N MET A 1 55.03 63.53 19.87
CA MET A 1 55.66 64.85 19.74
C MET A 1 55.01 65.53 18.55
N HIS A 2 54.18 66.55 18.82
CA HIS A 2 53.45 67.48 17.92
C HIS A 2 52.47 66.88 16.89
N GLU A 3 51.14 66.95 17.03
CA GLU A 3 50.17 68.08 17.11
C GLU A 3 50.05 69.00 15.87
N HIS A 4 48.77 69.28 15.54
CA HIS A 4 48.17 70.39 14.76
C HIS A 4 47.74 70.12 13.30
N LEU A 5 46.42 70.05 13.02
CA LEU A 5 45.42 71.14 12.82
C LEU A 5 45.71 71.90 11.52
N SER A 6 44.80 72.39 10.68
CA SER A 6 43.33 72.52 10.59
C SER A 6 43.07 73.34 9.30
N SER A 7 41.81 73.42 8.87
CA SER A 7 41.22 74.48 8.02
C SER A 7 41.38 74.36 6.50
N ARG A 8 40.48 74.87 5.63
CA ARG A 8 39.03 75.14 5.54
C ARG A 8 38.88 75.96 4.24
N GLY A 9 37.77 75.80 3.52
CA GLY A 9 37.28 76.78 2.52
C GLY A 9 37.54 76.41 1.07
N LEU A 10 36.68 76.67 0.08
CA LEU A 10 35.38 77.35 0.00
C LEU A 10 34.72 76.90 -1.33
N TRP A 11 33.40 76.75 -1.34
CA TRP A 11 32.59 76.56 -2.56
C TRP A 11 32.50 77.84 -3.41
N PRO A 12 32.20 77.72 -4.72
CA PRO A 12 30.86 78.13 -5.15
C PRO A 12 30.16 77.23 -6.20
N ARG A 13 28.92 76.91 -5.84
CA ARG A 13 27.65 76.71 -6.58
C ARG A 13 27.60 76.71 -8.13
N THR A 14 26.85 75.68 -8.60
CA THR A 14 25.87 75.61 -9.72
C THR A 14 26.42 75.58 -11.15
N ARG A 15 26.04 74.65 -12.04
CA ARG A 15 24.68 74.20 -12.41
C ARG A 15 24.64 72.76 -12.97
N ILE A 16 23.66 72.00 -12.47
CA ILE A 16 22.66 71.18 -13.20
C ILE A 16 23.17 70.15 -14.21
N GLY A 17 23.01 68.88 -13.84
CA GLY A 17 23.04 67.72 -14.74
C GLY A 17 22.68 66.45 -13.98
N VAL A 18 21.39 66.28 -13.69
CA VAL A 18 20.85 65.05 -13.07
C VAL A 18 20.81 63.96 -14.14
N LEU A 19 21.49 62.84 -13.89
CA LEU A 19 21.11 61.51 -14.36
C LEU A 19 21.90 60.46 -13.56
N VAL A 20 21.28 60.01 -12.47
CA VAL A 20 21.71 58.83 -11.71
C VAL A 20 21.19 57.60 -12.44
N ALA A 21 22.10 56.78 -12.94
CA ALA A 21 21.82 55.44 -13.43
C ALA A 21 21.42 54.54 -12.25
N ALA A 22 20.12 54.24 -12.13
CA ALA A 22 19.64 53.19 -11.25
C ALA A 22 19.75 51.84 -11.97
N LEU A 23 20.60 50.96 -11.46
CA LEU A 23 20.68 49.55 -11.84
C LEU A 23 19.36 48.86 -11.46
N ALA A 24 18.54 48.53 -12.45
CA ALA A 24 17.40 47.64 -12.29
C ALA A 24 17.89 46.19 -12.21
N LEU A 25 17.86 45.60 -11.02
CA LEU A 25 17.85 44.16 -10.84
C LEU A 25 16.54 43.62 -11.45
N SER A 26 16.61 42.98 -12.61
CA SER A 26 15.53 42.16 -13.13
C SER A 26 15.41 40.89 -12.29
N MET A 27 14.52 40.90 -11.29
CA MET A 27 14.05 39.66 -10.67
C MET A 27 13.22 38.89 -11.70
N LEU A 28 13.77 37.81 -12.24
CA LEU A 28 12.97 36.77 -12.89
C LEU A 28 12.19 36.05 -11.79
N SER A 29 10.98 36.53 -11.53
CA SER A 29 9.99 35.79 -10.75
C SER A 29 9.62 34.55 -11.56
N VAL A 30 10.17 33.39 -11.19
CA VAL A 30 9.65 32.09 -11.64
C VAL A 30 8.27 31.95 -11.01
N VAL A 31 7.23 32.29 -11.77
CA VAL A 31 5.84 32.00 -11.41
C VAL A 31 5.69 30.48 -11.52
N LEU A 32 5.89 29.77 -10.43
CA LEU A 32 5.43 28.39 -10.31
C LEU A 32 3.90 28.42 -10.48
N PRO A 33 3.32 27.63 -11.39
CA PRO A 33 1.87 27.53 -11.47
C PRO A 33 1.38 26.99 -10.13
N VAL A 34 0.63 27.82 -9.40
CA VAL A 34 -0.21 27.33 -8.31
C VAL A 34 -1.23 26.42 -8.96
N VAL A 35 -1.02 25.10 -8.85
CA VAL A 35 -2.02 24.12 -9.23
C VAL A 35 -3.17 24.31 -8.24
N SER A 36 -4.18 25.08 -8.64
CA SER A 36 -5.43 25.19 -7.92
C SER A 36 -6.05 23.80 -7.85
N ALA A 37 -5.99 23.16 -6.68
CA ALA A 37 -6.67 21.90 -6.45
C ALA A 37 -8.17 22.14 -6.67
N THR A 38 -8.72 21.53 -7.73
CA THR A 38 -10.17 21.44 -7.89
C THR A 38 -10.74 20.79 -6.63
N PRO A 39 -11.75 21.40 -5.98
CA PRO A 39 -12.39 20.79 -4.82
C PRO A 39 -12.86 19.39 -5.21
N ALA A 40 -12.46 18.39 -4.43
CA ALA A 40 -13.01 17.04 -4.58
C ALA A 40 -14.53 17.13 -4.49
N ALA A 41 -15.24 16.47 -5.41
CA ALA A 41 -16.69 16.34 -5.30
C ALA A 41 -17.00 15.69 -3.94
N ALA A 42 -18.02 16.19 -3.24
CA ALA A 42 -18.44 15.61 -1.97
C ALA A 42 -18.80 14.13 -2.17
N ALA A 43 -18.37 13.25 -1.27
CA ALA A 43 -18.69 11.83 -1.32
C ALA A 43 -20.22 11.64 -1.33
N VAL A 44 -20.73 10.84 -2.26
CA VAL A 44 -22.16 10.55 -2.42
C VAL A 44 -22.45 9.09 -2.09
N GLU A 45 -23.72 8.78 -1.81
CA GLU A 45 -24.15 7.40 -1.65
C GLU A 45 -24.11 6.66 -3.00
N GLY A 46 -23.47 5.48 -3.04
CA GLY A 46 -23.19 4.75 -4.28
C GLY A 46 -24.34 3.84 -4.78
N PRO A 47 -24.24 3.31 -6.02
CA PRO A 47 -25.25 2.48 -6.68
C PRO A 47 -25.50 1.11 -6.03
N ALA A 48 -26.72 0.59 -6.09
CA ALA A 48 -27.14 -0.70 -5.51
C ALA A 48 -26.37 -1.93 -6.04
N GLY A 49 -26.21 -2.95 -5.18
CA GLY A 49 -25.54 -4.20 -5.53
C GLY A 49 -24.16 -4.01 -6.15
N ASP A 50 -23.87 -4.83 -7.17
CA ASP A 50 -22.58 -4.88 -7.86
C ASP A 50 -22.27 -3.63 -8.68
N ALA A 51 -23.29 -2.82 -9.03
CA ALA A 51 -23.05 -1.55 -9.70
C ALA A 51 -22.21 -0.57 -8.84
N PHE A 52 -22.11 -0.80 -7.53
CA PHE A 52 -21.19 -0.06 -6.67
C PHE A 52 -19.72 -0.17 -7.09
N TYR A 53 -19.31 -1.33 -7.62
CA TYR A 53 -17.92 -1.60 -7.95
C TYR A 53 -17.56 -1.18 -9.37
N LEU A 54 -18.52 -0.67 -10.14
CA LEU A 54 -18.29 -0.18 -11.50
C LEU A 54 -18.02 1.33 -11.43
N PRO A 55 -16.75 1.79 -11.52
CA PRO A 55 -16.45 3.20 -11.47
C PRO A 55 -17.02 3.96 -12.69
N PRO A 56 -17.26 5.28 -12.57
CA PRO A 56 -17.61 6.11 -13.71
C PRO A 56 -16.51 6.06 -14.79
N SER A 57 -16.90 6.15 -16.06
CA SER A 57 -15.98 6.27 -17.19
C SER A 57 -16.32 7.53 -18.00
N PRO A 58 -15.40 8.53 -18.08
CA PRO A 58 -14.10 8.57 -17.41
C PRO A 58 -14.20 8.68 -15.88
N LEU A 59 -13.12 8.34 -15.18
CA LEU A 59 -13.04 8.56 -13.73
C LEU A 59 -13.23 10.04 -13.39
N PRO A 60 -13.87 10.35 -12.25
CA PRO A 60 -13.99 11.74 -11.81
C PRO A 60 -12.60 12.34 -11.54
N ALA A 61 -12.46 13.64 -11.79
CA ALA A 61 -11.27 14.37 -11.39
C ALA A 61 -11.12 14.35 -9.86
N GLY A 62 -9.90 14.17 -9.38
CA GLY A 62 -9.61 14.12 -7.94
C GLY A 62 -8.20 13.63 -7.64
N ASN A 63 -7.90 13.60 -6.35
CA ASN A 63 -6.64 13.14 -5.81
C ASN A 63 -6.77 11.70 -5.30
N PRO A 64 -5.65 10.94 -5.23
CA PRO A 64 -5.66 9.64 -4.58
C PRO A 64 -6.22 9.74 -3.15
N GLY A 65 -7.11 8.81 -2.81
CA GLY A 65 -7.90 8.78 -1.58
C GLY A 65 -9.20 9.59 -1.58
N ASP A 66 -9.53 10.32 -2.66
CA ASP A 66 -10.85 10.96 -2.77
C ASP A 66 -11.92 9.88 -2.97
N VAL A 67 -12.98 9.96 -2.18
CA VAL A 67 -14.09 9.01 -2.23
C VAL A 67 -14.99 9.36 -3.40
N ILE A 68 -15.13 8.42 -4.35
CA ILE A 68 -16.05 8.53 -5.48
C ILE A 68 -17.48 8.39 -4.96
N TRP A 69 -17.72 7.32 -4.21
CA TRP A 69 -18.97 7.10 -3.48
C TRP A 69 -18.76 6.13 -2.33
N TYR A 70 -19.72 6.11 -1.40
CA TYR A 70 -19.71 5.21 -0.25
C TYR A 70 -21.09 4.62 0.02
N ARG A 71 -21.14 3.61 0.87
CA ARG A 71 -22.36 3.04 1.42
C ARG A 71 -22.16 2.65 2.86
N LYS A 72 -23.14 2.94 3.69
CA LYS A 72 -23.20 2.33 5.02
C LYS A 72 -23.65 0.88 4.91
N GLN A 73 -22.91 -0.03 5.52
CA GLN A 73 -23.24 -1.44 5.56
C GLN A 73 -23.62 -1.89 6.98
N ALA A 74 -24.41 -2.96 7.05
CA ALA A 74 -24.63 -3.65 8.30
C ALA A 74 -23.32 -4.33 8.75
N TYR A 75 -23.04 -4.28 10.05
CA TYR A 75 -21.92 -4.97 10.67
C TYR A 75 -22.37 -5.50 12.01
N LEU A 76 -22.13 -6.80 12.26
CA LEU A 76 -22.60 -7.47 13.47
C LEU A 76 -21.80 -7.05 14.71
N GLY A 77 -20.59 -6.52 14.54
CA GLY A 77 -19.76 -6.01 15.64
C GLY A 77 -20.09 -4.58 16.07
N ASN A 78 -19.39 -4.09 17.09
CA ASN A 78 -19.57 -2.74 17.64
C ASN A 78 -18.85 -1.64 16.82
N ALA A 79 -19.09 -1.62 15.51
CA ALA A 79 -18.54 -0.62 14.59
C ALA A 79 -19.61 -0.15 13.59
N SER A 80 -19.46 1.08 13.10
CA SER A 80 -20.07 1.52 11.84
C SER A 80 -19.23 0.97 10.69
N SER A 81 -19.87 0.40 9.67
CA SER A 81 -19.18 -0.10 8.48
C SER A 81 -19.55 0.73 7.26
N TYR A 82 -18.54 1.08 6.49
CA TYR A 82 -18.67 1.82 5.24
C TYR A 82 -17.93 1.08 4.13
N LEU A 83 -18.66 0.70 3.09
CA LEU A 83 -18.07 0.31 1.81
C LEU A 83 -17.75 1.60 1.05
N VAL A 84 -16.54 1.71 0.50
CA VAL A 84 -16.09 2.87 -0.26
C VAL A 84 -15.55 2.44 -1.61
N LEU A 85 -15.75 3.30 -2.62
CA LEU A 85 -15.00 3.29 -3.86
C LEU A 85 -14.21 4.60 -3.89
N TYR A 86 -12.89 4.54 -4.04
CA TYR A 86 -12.00 5.70 -3.93
C TYR A 86 -10.96 5.72 -5.05
N LEU A 87 -10.49 6.92 -5.40
CA LEU A 87 -9.45 7.11 -6.39
C LEU A 87 -8.09 6.65 -5.85
N SER A 88 -7.29 5.97 -6.68
CA SER A 88 -5.93 5.53 -6.33
C SER A 88 -5.00 5.69 -7.54
N ARG A 89 -3.85 5.01 -7.52
CA ARG A 89 -2.84 4.99 -8.57
C ARG A 89 -2.35 3.56 -8.81
N ASP A 90 -2.34 3.16 -10.07
CA ASP A 90 -1.77 1.87 -10.48
C ASP A 90 -0.23 1.85 -10.38
N ALA A 91 0.38 0.73 -10.77
CA ALA A 91 1.83 0.54 -10.75
C ALA A 91 2.63 1.55 -11.59
N LEU A 92 2.01 2.11 -12.63
CA LEU A 92 2.60 3.09 -13.55
C LEU A 92 2.23 4.54 -13.17
N GLY A 93 1.49 4.74 -12.07
CA GLY A 93 1.06 6.05 -11.60
C GLY A 93 -0.14 6.63 -12.35
N ARG A 94 -0.88 5.80 -13.11
CA ARG A 94 -2.12 6.21 -13.77
C ARG A 94 -3.29 6.16 -12.77
N PRO A 95 -4.30 7.05 -12.88
CA PRO A 95 -5.48 6.99 -12.03
C PRO A 95 -6.27 5.69 -12.20
N ASN A 96 -6.66 5.07 -11.10
CA ASN A 96 -7.62 3.97 -11.06
C ASN A 96 -8.63 4.19 -9.91
N ALA A 97 -9.60 3.29 -9.78
CA ALA A 97 -10.55 3.25 -8.67
C ALA A 97 -10.42 1.92 -7.94
N VAL A 98 -10.45 1.96 -6.61
CA VAL A 98 -10.31 0.78 -5.75
C VAL A 98 -11.44 0.79 -4.73
N SER A 99 -12.00 -0.38 -4.42
CA SER A 99 -12.98 -0.54 -3.36
C SER A 99 -12.32 -0.92 -2.02
N GLY A 100 -13.06 -0.74 -0.93
CA GLY A 100 -12.60 -1.15 0.38
C GLY A 100 -13.64 -0.96 1.47
N THR A 101 -13.30 -1.40 2.67
CA THR A 101 -14.16 -1.35 3.85
C THR A 101 -13.52 -0.51 4.94
N ILE A 102 -14.28 0.41 5.53
CA ILE A 102 -13.90 1.20 6.69
C ILE A 102 -14.80 0.84 7.87
N LEU A 103 -14.19 0.47 8.99
CA LEU A 103 -14.85 0.14 10.24
C LEU A 103 -14.47 1.15 11.31
N VAL A 104 -15.45 1.85 11.88
CA VAL A 104 -15.24 2.85 12.93
C VAL A 104 -15.94 2.38 14.22
N PRO A 105 -15.21 2.09 15.31
CA PRO A 105 -15.79 1.72 16.60
C PRO A 105 -16.89 2.68 17.07
N LYS A 106 -18.04 2.14 17.50
CA LYS A 106 -19.15 2.92 18.05
C LYS A 106 -18.89 3.30 19.51
N GLY A 107 -19.49 4.40 19.95
CA GLY A 107 -19.45 4.84 21.36
C GLY A 107 -18.12 5.45 21.79
N ARG A 108 -17.22 5.77 20.85
CA ARG A 108 -15.96 6.49 21.10
C ARG A 108 -15.86 7.67 20.14
N SER A 109 -15.17 8.73 20.57
CA SER A 109 -14.87 9.86 19.69
C SER A 109 -13.91 9.40 18.58
N PRO A 110 -14.22 9.69 17.30
CA PRO A 110 -13.26 9.50 16.20
C PRO A 110 -12.03 10.40 16.29
N VAL A 111 -12.07 11.50 17.05
CA VAL A 111 -10.93 12.43 17.19
C VAL A 111 -9.76 11.73 17.90
N GLY A 112 -8.61 11.65 17.22
CA GLY A 112 -7.41 11.01 17.75
C GLY A 112 -7.47 9.47 17.79
N MET A 113 -8.56 8.86 17.32
CA MET A 113 -8.71 7.41 17.20
C MET A 113 -7.67 6.84 16.24
N PRO A 114 -6.84 5.86 16.63
CA PRO A 114 -5.90 5.24 15.71
C PRO A 114 -6.61 4.53 14.55
N ILE A 115 -6.02 4.60 13.37
CA ILE A 115 -6.46 3.91 12.16
C ILE A 115 -5.45 2.81 11.84
N VAL A 116 -5.93 1.57 11.74
CA VAL A 116 -5.15 0.46 11.20
C VAL A 116 -5.52 0.28 9.73
N ALA A 117 -4.57 0.55 8.84
CA ALA A 117 -4.68 0.17 7.45
C ALA A 117 -4.39 -1.33 7.35
N LEU A 118 -5.44 -2.13 7.19
CA LEU A 118 -5.32 -3.59 7.07
C LEU A 118 -5.12 -3.94 5.60
N ALA A 119 -3.92 -4.38 5.28
CA ALA A 119 -3.57 -4.96 4.00
C ALA A 119 -3.94 -6.46 4.02
N SER A 120 -4.94 -6.84 3.23
CA SER A 120 -5.39 -8.23 3.14
C SER A 120 -4.29 -9.14 2.61
N GLY A 121 -4.23 -10.36 3.15
CA GLY A 121 -3.51 -11.47 2.51
C GLY A 121 -4.19 -11.91 1.21
N THR A 122 -3.72 -13.02 0.64
CA THR A 122 -4.20 -13.56 -0.63
C THR A 122 -5.65 -14.00 -0.55
N VAL A 123 -6.47 -13.42 -1.42
CA VAL A 123 -7.91 -13.68 -1.48
C VAL A 123 -8.36 -14.28 -2.80
N GLY A 124 -7.56 -14.12 -3.86
CA GLY A 124 -7.93 -14.52 -5.21
C GLY A 124 -7.57 -13.46 -6.24
N LEU A 125 -8.07 -13.67 -7.45
CA LEU A 125 -7.98 -12.72 -8.56
C LEU A 125 -9.35 -12.20 -9.01
N GLY A 126 -10.39 -13.03 -8.88
CA GLY A 126 -11.74 -12.70 -9.34
C GLY A 126 -12.41 -11.59 -8.53
N ASP A 127 -13.37 -10.90 -9.16
CA ASP A 127 -14.12 -9.82 -8.51
C ASP A 127 -14.92 -10.30 -7.30
N GLY A 128 -15.36 -11.57 -7.33
CA GLY A 128 -16.05 -12.21 -6.21
C GLY A 128 -15.15 -12.46 -4.98
N CYS A 129 -13.84 -12.31 -5.13
CA CYS A 129 -12.86 -12.54 -4.08
C CYS A 129 -12.57 -11.29 -3.24
N ALA A 130 -13.02 -10.11 -3.68
CA ALA A 130 -12.74 -8.85 -2.99
C ALA A 130 -13.21 -8.90 -1.52
N PRO A 131 -12.34 -8.55 -0.54
CA PRO A 131 -12.68 -8.56 0.89
C PRO A 131 -13.94 -7.76 1.25
N SER A 132 -14.21 -6.66 0.55
CA SER A 132 -15.40 -5.83 0.78
C SER A 132 -16.70 -6.40 0.17
N LYS A 133 -16.58 -7.29 -0.83
CA LYS A 133 -17.72 -7.95 -1.50
C LYS A 133 -18.09 -9.27 -0.81
N ASN A 134 -17.09 -10.03 -0.37
CA ASN A 134 -17.29 -11.38 0.14
C ASN A 134 -16.86 -11.49 1.61
N SER A 135 -17.86 -11.48 2.51
CA SER A 135 -17.63 -11.61 3.94
C SER A 135 -16.99 -12.95 4.32
N LEU A 136 -17.19 -14.04 3.56
CA LEU A 136 -16.53 -15.32 3.84
C LEU A 136 -15.02 -15.25 3.59
N VAL A 137 -14.61 -14.51 2.57
CA VAL A 137 -13.20 -14.25 2.25
C VAL A 137 -12.56 -13.30 3.29
N SER A 138 -13.34 -12.33 3.80
CA SER A 138 -12.95 -11.49 4.95
C SER A 138 -12.77 -12.29 6.26
N VAL A 139 -13.56 -13.35 6.46
CA VAL A 139 -13.66 -14.07 7.74
C VAL A 139 -12.43 -14.93 8.08
N ALA A 140 -11.78 -15.60 7.11
CA ALA A 140 -10.78 -16.62 7.44
C ALA A 140 -9.43 -16.07 7.93
N GLN A 141 -8.87 -15.05 7.28
CA GLN A 141 -7.53 -14.53 7.59
C GLN A 141 -7.50 -13.12 8.18
N ASN A 142 -8.47 -12.26 7.84
CA ASN A 142 -8.47 -10.86 8.23
C ASN A 142 -9.24 -10.61 9.54
N GLN A 143 -10.31 -11.38 9.80
CA GLN A 143 -11.22 -11.14 10.93
C GLN A 143 -10.52 -11.05 12.29
N GLY A 144 -9.54 -11.91 12.55
CA GLY A 144 -8.81 -11.88 13.82
C GLY A 144 -8.00 -10.60 14.04
N PHE A 145 -7.47 -10.00 12.97
CA PHE A 145 -6.84 -8.68 13.04
C PHE A 145 -7.87 -7.57 13.23
N ILE A 146 -8.97 -7.63 12.48
CA ILE A 146 -10.09 -6.67 12.56
C ILE A 146 -10.64 -6.64 13.99
N ASP A 147 -11.00 -7.79 14.55
CA ASP A 147 -11.57 -7.91 15.88
C ASP A 147 -10.64 -7.35 16.95
N LYS A 148 -9.35 -7.68 16.89
CA LYS A 148 -8.37 -7.20 17.87
C LYS A 148 -8.13 -5.69 17.79
N ALA A 149 -8.17 -5.13 16.59
CA ALA A 149 -8.07 -3.68 16.36
C ALA A 149 -9.32 -2.97 16.90
N LEU A 150 -10.52 -3.44 16.53
CA LEU A 150 -11.79 -2.88 16.99
C LEU A 150 -11.96 -3.00 18.52
N GLN A 151 -11.54 -4.11 19.13
CA GLN A 151 -11.56 -4.29 20.60
C GLN A 151 -10.66 -3.29 21.33
N ARG A 152 -9.56 -2.87 20.71
CA ARG A 152 -8.71 -1.78 21.22
C ARG A 152 -9.29 -0.39 20.95
N GLY A 153 -10.34 -0.32 20.14
CA GLY A 153 -11.00 0.91 19.70
C GLY A 153 -10.22 1.65 18.63
N PHE A 154 -9.51 0.92 17.78
CA PHE A 154 -8.91 1.45 16.56
C PHE A 154 -9.92 1.34 15.42
N ALA A 155 -9.96 2.33 14.55
CA ALA A 155 -10.62 2.18 13.25
C ALA A 155 -9.82 1.23 12.36
N VAL A 156 -10.49 0.55 11.45
CA VAL A 156 -9.86 -0.29 10.42
C VAL A 156 -10.23 0.26 9.06
N ALA A 157 -9.23 0.48 8.19
CA ALA A 157 -9.42 0.79 6.78
C ALA A 157 -8.76 -0.33 5.98
N MET A 158 -9.56 -1.11 5.24
CA MET A 158 -9.09 -2.28 4.50
C MET A 158 -9.36 -2.06 3.01
N SER A 159 -8.31 -2.13 2.20
CA SER A 159 -8.41 -2.02 0.74
C SER A 159 -8.67 -3.40 0.14
N ASP A 160 -9.43 -3.45 -0.96
CA ASP A 160 -9.52 -4.64 -1.79
C ASP A 160 -8.32 -4.78 -2.73
N TYR A 161 -7.64 -3.68 -3.06
CA TYR A 161 -6.59 -3.54 -4.09
C TYR A 161 -7.14 -3.35 -5.51
N GLU A 162 -6.27 -2.89 -6.41
CA GLU A 162 -6.57 -2.76 -7.84
C GLU A 162 -7.02 -4.10 -8.42
N GLY A 163 -8.10 -4.07 -9.20
CA GLY A 163 -8.64 -5.22 -9.93
C GLY A 163 -9.29 -6.29 -9.04
N LEU A 164 -9.48 -6.03 -7.74
CA LEU A 164 -10.33 -6.86 -6.87
C LEU A 164 -11.68 -6.17 -6.68
N GLY A 165 -12.71 -6.77 -7.25
CA GLY A 165 -14.10 -6.30 -7.18
C GLY A 165 -14.42 -5.24 -8.23
N THR A 166 -13.41 -4.49 -8.67
CA THR A 166 -13.49 -3.45 -9.70
C THR A 166 -12.95 -3.96 -11.03
N PRO A 167 -13.38 -3.40 -12.19
CA PRO A 167 -13.00 -3.93 -13.50
C PRO A 167 -11.48 -4.07 -13.70
N GLY A 168 -11.06 -5.23 -14.20
CA GLY A 168 -9.66 -5.56 -14.47
C GLY A 168 -9.29 -6.91 -13.86
N ILE A 169 -8.01 -7.27 -13.92
CA ILE A 169 -7.46 -8.40 -13.18
C ILE A 169 -6.70 -7.83 -12.00
N HIS A 170 -6.84 -8.44 -10.83
CA HIS A 170 -6.05 -8.08 -9.67
C HIS A 170 -4.55 -8.08 -9.98
N THR A 171 -3.88 -6.94 -9.78
CA THR A 171 -2.43 -6.81 -9.95
C THR A 171 -1.68 -7.39 -8.74
N TYR A 172 -1.89 -8.70 -8.52
CA TYR A 172 -1.38 -9.44 -7.38
C TYR A 172 0.13 -9.28 -7.21
N VAL A 173 0.57 -8.94 -5.99
CA VAL A 173 1.96 -8.67 -5.56
C VAL A 173 2.69 -7.56 -6.33
N VAL A 174 1.94 -6.71 -7.04
CA VAL A 174 2.49 -5.51 -7.67
C VAL A 174 2.56 -4.40 -6.63
N GLY A 175 3.72 -4.31 -5.99
CA GLY A 175 3.90 -3.58 -4.74
C GLY A 175 3.56 -2.09 -4.80
N ARG A 176 3.84 -1.41 -5.91
CA ARG A 176 3.46 0.01 -6.07
C ARG A 176 1.94 0.19 -6.03
N SER A 177 1.20 -0.63 -6.76
CA SER A 177 -0.27 -0.55 -6.81
C SER A 177 -0.88 -0.89 -5.45
N GLU A 178 -0.46 -2.00 -4.84
CA GLU A 178 -0.95 -2.40 -3.52
C GLU A 178 -0.62 -1.36 -2.44
N GLY A 179 0.61 -0.84 -2.44
CA GLY A 179 1.05 0.17 -1.49
C GLY A 179 0.29 1.49 -1.62
N HIS A 180 0.00 1.96 -2.85
CA HIS A 180 -0.87 3.11 -3.07
C HIS A 180 -2.27 2.85 -2.53
N ALA A 181 -2.90 1.72 -2.87
CA ALA A 181 -4.23 1.36 -2.40
C ALA A 181 -4.34 1.31 -0.87
N VAL A 182 -3.34 0.73 -0.17
CA VAL A 182 -3.30 0.70 1.31
C VAL A 182 -3.20 2.10 1.92
N LEU A 183 -2.43 3.01 1.33
CA LEU A 183 -2.32 4.39 1.82
C LEU A 183 -3.58 5.21 1.47
N ASP A 184 -4.17 4.97 0.30
CA ASP A 184 -5.30 5.71 -0.21
C ASP A 184 -6.62 5.30 0.46
N VAL A 185 -6.77 4.06 0.94
CA VAL A 185 -7.94 3.69 1.76
C VAL A 185 -7.94 4.42 3.12
N VAL A 186 -6.75 4.76 3.67
CA VAL A 186 -6.65 5.60 4.86
C VAL A 186 -7.07 7.04 4.56
N ARG A 187 -6.63 7.59 3.42
CA ARG A 187 -7.08 8.91 2.96
C ARG A 187 -8.59 8.92 2.74
N ALA A 188 -9.15 7.89 2.11
CA ALA A 188 -10.59 7.74 1.93
C ALA A 188 -11.31 7.72 3.28
N ALA A 189 -10.79 6.99 4.28
CA ALA A 189 -11.32 7.01 5.63
C ALA A 189 -11.27 8.39 6.28
N GLN A 190 -10.20 9.16 6.09
CA GLN A 190 -10.03 10.50 6.65
C GLN A 190 -10.80 11.60 5.89
N ARG A 191 -11.18 11.34 4.63
CA ARG A 191 -11.91 12.30 3.77
C ARG A 191 -13.41 12.04 3.75
N LEU A 192 -13.87 10.86 4.15
CA LEU A 192 -15.28 10.53 4.28
C LEU A 192 -15.87 11.15 5.57
N PRO A 193 -16.73 12.18 5.50
CA PRO A 193 -17.23 12.88 6.69
C PRO A 193 -17.92 11.95 7.72
N GLU A 194 -18.56 10.88 7.25
CA GLU A 194 -19.31 9.91 8.02
C GLU A 194 -18.44 9.09 8.99
N THR A 195 -17.13 9.07 8.79
CA THR A 195 -16.19 8.39 9.70
C THR A 195 -15.80 9.27 10.89
N GLY A 196 -15.84 10.60 10.72
CA GLY A 196 -15.28 11.58 11.67
C GLY A 196 -13.76 11.49 11.84
N LEU A 197 -13.06 10.67 11.03
CA LEU A 197 -11.61 10.55 11.02
C LEU A 197 -10.99 11.71 10.23
N SER A 198 -9.71 11.98 10.47
CA SER A 198 -8.97 13.09 9.86
C SER A 198 -7.48 12.78 9.78
N THR A 199 -6.71 13.65 9.12
CA THR A 199 -5.25 13.55 9.05
C THR A 199 -4.54 13.63 10.41
N ALA A 200 -5.22 14.12 11.46
CA ALA A 200 -4.69 14.13 12.82
C ALA A 200 -4.66 12.73 13.47
N ASN A 201 -5.46 11.79 12.98
CA ASN A 201 -5.53 10.43 13.51
C ASN A 201 -4.22 9.68 13.24
N PRO A 202 -3.62 9.00 14.25
CA PRO A 202 -2.42 8.21 14.04
C PRO A 202 -2.73 6.97 13.21
N VAL A 203 -1.82 6.60 12.31
CA VAL A 203 -1.99 5.51 11.34
C VAL A 203 -0.99 4.40 11.62
N GLY A 204 -1.42 3.15 11.52
CA GLY A 204 -0.54 1.98 11.53
C GLY A 204 -0.85 1.08 10.33
N LEU A 205 0.17 0.50 9.72
CA LEU A 205 0.01 -0.44 8.61
C LEU A 205 0.11 -1.88 9.15
N LEU A 206 -0.79 -2.76 8.74
CA LEU A 206 -0.80 -4.15 9.18
C LEU A 206 -1.09 -5.08 8.00
N GLY A 207 -0.34 -6.17 7.86
CA GLY A 207 -0.68 -7.24 6.92
C GLY A 207 0.18 -8.48 7.07
N TYR A 208 -0.27 -9.58 6.45
CA TYR A 208 0.43 -10.86 6.43
C TYR A 208 0.43 -11.47 5.02
N SER A 209 1.48 -12.22 4.66
CA SER A 209 1.65 -12.82 3.34
C SER A 209 1.69 -11.73 2.26
N GLN A 210 0.89 -11.81 1.19
CA GLN A 210 0.67 -10.70 0.26
C GLN A 210 0.44 -9.37 0.99
N GLY A 211 -0.44 -9.35 2.00
CA GLY A 211 -0.72 -8.16 2.80
C GLY A 211 0.49 -7.67 3.59
N GLY A 212 1.40 -8.56 3.97
CA GLY A 212 2.68 -8.19 4.56
C GLY A 212 3.57 -7.46 3.56
N GLY A 213 3.60 -7.93 2.32
CA GLY A 213 4.21 -7.25 1.17
C GLY A 213 3.61 -5.87 0.94
N ALA A 214 2.29 -5.78 0.82
CA ALA A 214 1.57 -4.53 0.61
C ALA A 214 1.77 -3.52 1.76
N ALA A 215 1.75 -3.97 3.02
CA ALA A 215 2.03 -3.12 4.18
C ALA A 215 3.47 -2.61 4.20
N ALA A 216 4.44 -3.44 3.80
CA ALA A 216 5.84 -3.02 3.66
C ALA A 216 6.02 -2.01 2.51
N TRP A 217 5.41 -2.27 1.34
CA TRP A 217 5.40 -1.34 0.20
C TRP A 217 4.76 0.00 0.52
N ALA A 218 3.60 0.00 1.18
CA ALA A 218 2.98 1.22 1.70
C ALA A 218 3.92 1.97 2.66
N GLY A 219 4.68 1.25 3.50
CA GLY A 219 5.72 1.82 4.36
C GLY A 219 6.87 2.49 3.62
N GLU A 220 7.36 1.88 2.54
CA GLU A 220 8.41 2.43 1.66
C GLU A 220 7.91 3.67 0.88
N LEU A 221 6.65 3.65 0.44
CA LEU A 221 6.05 4.70 -0.38
C LEU A 221 5.55 5.89 0.45
N GLN A 222 5.15 5.69 1.71
CA GLN A 222 4.54 6.73 2.55
C GLN A 222 5.34 8.05 2.58
N PRO A 223 6.69 8.08 2.72
CA PRO A 223 7.44 9.32 2.78
C PRO A 223 7.33 10.23 1.55
N THR A 224 7.01 9.68 0.37
CA THR A 224 6.93 10.42 -0.89
C THR A 224 5.51 10.46 -1.47
N TYR A 225 4.74 9.40 -1.31
CA TYR A 225 3.39 9.27 -1.85
C TYR A 225 2.31 9.83 -0.92
N ALA A 226 2.44 9.60 0.38
CA ALA A 226 1.46 10.01 1.40
C ALA A 226 2.11 10.60 2.67
N PRO A 227 2.98 11.62 2.53
CA PRO A 227 3.77 12.17 3.63
C PRO A 227 2.90 12.81 4.74
N GLU A 228 1.66 13.17 4.42
CA GLU A 228 0.70 13.76 5.35
C GLU A 228 0.06 12.75 6.31
N LEU A 229 0.16 11.44 6.03
CA LEU A 229 -0.35 10.41 6.93
C LEU A 229 0.54 10.32 8.17
N ASN A 230 -0.06 10.45 9.36
CA ASN A 230 0.61 10.36 10.65
C ASN A 230 0.96 8.90 11.00
N LEU A 231 1.84 8.29 10.20
CA LEU A 231 2.24 6.91 10.33
C LEU A 231 3.08 6.71 11.62
N LYS A 232 2.67 5.75 12.45
CA LYS A 232 3.31 5.43 13.74
C LYS A 232 4.04 4.09 13.76
N GLY A 233 3.66 3.17 12.91
CA GLY A 233 4.33 1.88 12.81
C GLY A 233 3.77 0.96 11.74
N ILE A 234 4.56 -0.07 11.42
CA ILE A 234 4.26 -1.07 10.39
C ILE A 234 4.37 -2.45 11.03
N SER A 235 3.38 -3.32 10.85
CA SER A 235 3.41 -4.71 11.27
C SER A 235 3.22 -5.59 10.04
N ALA A 236 4.29 -6.19 9.53
CA ALA A 236 4.28 -6.94 8.29
C ALA A 236 4.86 -8.34 8.50
N GLY A 237 4.05 -9.36 8.24
CA GLY A 237 4.43 -10.76 8.45
C GLY A 237 4.46 -11.58 7.17
N GLY A 238 5.31 -12.62 7.11
CA GLY A 238 5.38 -13.53 5.98
C GLY A 238 5.62 -12.79 4.66
N VAL A 239 6.47 -11.76 4.69
CA VAL A 239 6.60 -10.75 3.63
C VAL A 239 7.26 -11.35 2.38
N PRO A 240 6.63 -11.33 1.19
CA PRO A 240 7.27 -11.72 -0.07
C PRO A 240 8.12 -10.55 -0.61
N ALA A 241 9.31 -10.35 -0.04
CA ALA A 241 10.20 -9.22 -0.35
C ALA A 241 11.05 -9.41 -1.61
N ASP A 242 11.25 -10.65 -2.06
CA ASP A 242 11.97 -10.99 -3.28
C ASP A 242 11.19 -12.08 -4.04
N LEU A 243 10.43 -11.66 -5.05
CA LEU A 243 9.53 -12.55 -5.79
C LEU A 243 10.28 -13.64 -6.59
N LEU A 244 11.54 -13.39 -7.02
CA LEU A 244 12.37 -14.41 -7.67
C LEU A 244 12.85 -15.48 -6.67
N ALA A 245 13.11 -15.09 -5.43
CA ALA A 245 13.45 -16.05 -4.38
C ALA A 245 12.22 -16.89 -3.99
N VAL A 246 11.06 -16.26 -3.87
CA VAL A 246 9.79 -16.93 -3.54
C VAL A 246 9.37 -17.89 -4.66
N SER A 247 9.45 -17.48 -5.93
CA SER A 247 8.99 -18.29 -7.07
C SER A 247 9.65 -19.67 -7.17
N LYS A 248 10.92 -19.78 -6.78
CA LYS A 248 11.68 -21.05 -6.80
C LYS A 248 11.05 -22.13 -5.92
N GLN A 249 10.43 -21.73 -4.82
CA GLN A 249 9.76 -22.64 -3.90
C GLN A 249 8.34 -22.97 -4.34
N LEU A 250 7.67 -22.03 -5.02
CA LEU A 250 6.30 -22.19 -5.50
C LEU A 250 6.23 -23.07 -6.75
N ASP A 251 7.21 -22.99 -7.66
CA ASP A 251 7.24 -23.77 -8.90
C ASP A 251 7.49 -25.26 -8.61
N GLY A 252 6.46 -26.09 -8.82
CA GLY A 252 6.46 -27.51 -8.42
C GLY A 252 6.18 -27.75 -6.93
N GLY A 253 5.91 -26.70 -6.15
CA GLY A 253 5.63 -26.77 -4.71
C GLY A 253 4.14 -26.74 -4.38
N LEU A 254 3.83 -26.69 -3.09
CA LEU A 254 2.44 -26.58 -2.59
C LEU A 254 1.75 -25.29 -3.06
N GLY A 255 2.50 -24.21 -3.22
CA GLY A 255 1.99 -22.89 -3.53
C GLY A 255 1.95 -22.51 -5.02
N PHE A 256 1.93 -23.45 -5.97
CA PHE A 256 1.96 -23.10 -7.39
C PHE A 256 0.87 -22.08 -7.80
N ALA A 257 -0.34 -22.16 -7.22
CA ALA A 257 -1.39 -21.18 -7.49
C ALA A 257 -0.95 -19.73 -7.15
N VAL A 258 -0.15 -19.51 -6.10
CA VAL A 258 0.43 -18.18 -5.80
C VAL A 258 1.34 -17.70 -6.93
N LEU A 259 2.13 -18.62 -7.52
CA LEU A 259 3.00 -18.29 -8.66
C LEU A 259 2.18 -17.93 -9.90
N ALA A 260 1.10 -18.66 -10.17
CA ALA A 260 0.18 -18.36 -11.26
C ALA A 260 -0.54 -17.01 -11.05
N MET A 261 -0.97 -16.70 -9.82
CA MET A 261 -1.55 -15.39 -9.50
C MET A 261 -0.55 -14.26 -9.73
N ALA A 262 0.70 -14.43 -9.31
CA ALA A 262 1.75 -13.44 -9.54
C ALA A 262 2.05 -13.24 -11.03
N ALA A 263 1.99 -14.31 -11.84
CA ALA A 263 2.16 -14.21 -13.29
C ALA A 263 1.03 -13.37 -13.93
N LEU A 264 -0.24 -13.65 -13.59
CA LEU A 264 -1.37 -12.85 -14.08
C LEU A 264 -1.34 -11.41 -13.56
N GLY A 265 -1.02 -11.22 -12.28
CA GLY A 265 -0.98 -9.89 -11.66
C GLY A 265 0.09 -8.99 -12.27
N LEU A 266 1.27 -9.54 -12.56
CA LEU A 266 2.32 -8.82 -13.29
C LEU A 266 1.90 -8.50 -14.72
N ASP A 267 1.31 -9.45 -15.44
CA ASP A 267 0.82 -9.24 -16.81
C ASP A 267 -0.26 -8.16 -16.88
N ALA A 268 -1.19 -8.16 -15.91
CA ALA A 268 -2.24 -7.18 -15.78
C ALA A 268 -1.69 -5.76 -15.52
N ALA A 269 -0.63 -5.64 -14.72
CA ALA A 269 0.02 -4.35 -14.44
C ALA A 269 0.91 -3.85 -15.60
N TYR A 270 1.51 -4.76 -16.36
CA TYR A 270 2.54 -4.48 -17.36
C TYR A 270 2.23 -5.18 -18.67
N SER A 271 1.40 -4.54 -19.51
CA SER A 271 0.90 -5.12 -20.77
C SER A 271 1.99 -5.59 -21.76
N GLU A 272 3.21 -5.07 -21.66
CA GLU A 272 4.33 -5.51 -22.50
C GLU A 272 4.82 -6.93 -22.18
N LEU A 273 4.51 -7.44 -20.99
CA LEU A 273 4.84 -8.81 -20.58
C LEU A 273 4.11 -9.83 -21.45
N ASP A 274 2.82 -9.56 -21.75
CA ASP A 274 1.87 -10.37 -22.51
C ASP A 274 2.10 -11.87 -22.33
N LEU A 275 1.63 -12.35 -21.17
CA LEU A 275 1.75 -13.73 -20.70
C LEU A 275 1.22 -14.72 -21.74
N GLU A 276 0.14 -14.36 -22.46
CA GLU A 276 -0.51 -15.22 -23.44
C GLU A 276 0.47 -15.75 -24.50
N ARG A 277 1.44 -14.93 -24.94
CA ARG A 277 2.45 -15.34 -25.94
C ARG A 277 3.32 -16.53 -25.48
N TYR A 278 3.45 -16.73 -24.17
CA TYR A 278 4.24 -17.80 -23.57
C TYR A 278 3.42 -19.05 -23.28
N LEU A 279 2.09 -18.99 -23.35
CA LEU A 279 1.22 -20.08 -22.95
C LEU A 279 1.13 -21.17 -24.04
N ASN A 280 1.17 -22.43 -23.60
CA ASN A 280 0.74 -23.55 -24.42
C ASN A 280 -0.80 -23.70 -24.37
N THR A 281 -1.38 -24.65 -25.11
CA THR A 281 -2.84 -24.86 -25.13
C THR A 281 -3.43 -25.09 -23.73
N ALA A 282 -2.74 -25.86 -22.87
CA ALA A 282 -3.19 -26.09 -21.50
C ALA A 282 -3.10 -24.82 -20.65
N GLY A 283 -2.06 -24.02 -20.83
CA GLY A 283 -1.89 -22.72 -20.17
C GLY A 283 -2.99 -21.73 -20.52
N LYS A 284 -3.32 -21.59 -21.80
CA LYS A 284 -4.41 -20.69 -22.23
C LYS A 284 -5.72 -21.06 -21.55
N LYS A 285 -6.05 -22.35 -21.50
CA LYS A 285 -7.25 -22.83 -20.79
C LYS A 285 -7.15 -22.53 -19.29
N PHE A 286 -6.06 -22.95 -18.66
CA PHE A 286 -5.84 -22.78 -17.22
C PHE A 286 -5.96 -21.31 -16.81
N PHE A 287 -5.21 -20.40 -17.43
CA PHE A 287 -5.19 -18.98 -17.04
C PHE A 287 -6.50 -18.24 -17.35
N THR A 288 -7.30 -18.69 -18.32
CA THR A 288 -8.64 -18.15 -18.58
C THR A 288 -9.62 -18.50 -17.47
N GLU A 289 -9.56 -19.73 -16.96
CA GLU A 289 -10.43 -20.18 -15.85
C GLU A 289 -9.93 -19.60 -14.52
N PHE A 290 -8.62 -19.66 -14.30
CA PHE A 290 -7.95 -19.27 -13.06
C PHE A 290 -8.02 -17.76 -12.76
N SER A 291 -8.28 -16.90 -13.75
CA SER A 291 -8.40 -15.45 -13.51
C SER A 291 -9.60 -15.06 -12.64
N ASP A 292 -10.60 -15.94 -12.49
CA ASP A 292 -11.77 -15.72 -11.62
C ASP A 292 -11.69 -16.50 -10.30
N ASP A 293 -10.61 -17.27 -10.07
CA ASP A 293 -10.47 -18.11 -8.89
C ASP A 293 -10.19 -17.29 -7.61
N CYS A 294 -10.75 -17.76 -6.49
CA CYS A 294 -10.43 -17.25 -5.16
C CYS A 294 -9.35 -18.10 -4.45
N VAL A 295 -9.09 -17.79 -3.18
CA VAL A 295 -8.00 -18.37 -2.37
C VAL A 295 -8.08 -19.91 -2.23
N GLU A 296 -9.24 -20.53 -2.43
CA GLU A 296 -9.39 -21.99 -2.48
C GLU A 296 -8.57 -22.64 -3.59
N SER A 297 -8.20 -21.92 -4.64
CA SER A 297 -7.30 -22.42 -5.68
C SER A 297 -5.94 -22.90 -5.15
N LEU A 298 -5.50 -22.39 -3.98
CA LEU A 298 -4.29 -22.83 -3.29
C LEU A 298 -4.30 -24.33 -2.95
N ILE A 299 -5.47 -24.93 -2.70
CA ILE A 299 -5.59 -26.36 -2.42
C ILE A 299 -5.85 -27.21 -3.66
N ILE A 300 -6.24 -26.59 -4.78
CA ILE A 300 -6.65 -27.27 -6.02
C ILE A 300 -5.45 -27.56 -6.94
N TYR A 301 -4.45 -26.67 -6.95
CA TYR A 301 -3.32 -26.74 -7.88
C TYR A 301 -1.93 -27.01 -7.24
N PRO A 302 -1.78 -27.84 -6.19
CA PRO A 302 -0.46 -28.10 -5.64
C PRO A 302 0.41 -28.90 -6.61
N PHE A 303 1.73 -28.72 -6.50
CA PHE A 303 2.78 -29.47 -7.21
C PHE A 303 2.81 -29.33 -8.74
N ARG A 304 2.04 -28.39 -9.29
CA ARG A 304 2.13 -28.02 -10.71
C ARG A 304 3.38 -27.18 -10.98
N LYS A 305 3.83 -27.18 -12.24
CA LYS A 305 4.97 -26.36 -12.68
C LYS A 305 4.56 -25.38 -13.74
N ILE A 306 5.25 -24.24 -13.81
CA ILE A 306 5.00 -23.23 -14.85
C ILE A 306 5.28 -23.80 -16.26
N SER A 307 6.20 -24.77 -16.36
CA SER A 307 6.49 -25.51 -17.60
C SER A 307 5.33 -26.35 -18.10
N ASP A 308 4.37 -26.71 -17.23
CA ASP A 308 3.19 -27.49 -17.64
C ASP A 308 2.25 -26.63 -18.51
N TYR A 309 2.32 -25.30 -18.36
CA TYR A 309 1.40 -24.33 -18.96
C TYR A 309 2.06 -23.39 -19.98
N THR A 310 3.38 -23.45 -20.14
CA THR A 310 4.13 -22.53 -21.01
C THR A 310 4.90 -23.28 -22.11
N THR A 311 5.11 -22.61 -23.25
CA THR A 311 6.03 -23.05 -24.32
C THR A 311 7.46 -22.58 -24.03
N THR A 312 7.60 -21.42 -23.39
CA THR A 312 8.84 -20.87 -22.87
C THR A 312 8.52 -20.26 -21.51
N ASN A 313 9.33 -20.55 -20.49
CA ASN A 313 9.09 -20.02 -19.15
C ASN A 313 9.27 -18.48 -19.16
N PRO A 314 8.20 -17.68 -18.94
CA PRO A 314 8.31 -16.23 -18.97
C PRO A 314 9.25 -15.69 -17.89
N LEU A 315 9.32 -16.36 -16.72
CA LEU A 315 10.09 -15.94 -15.54
C LEU A 315 11.60 -15.94 -15.76
N THR A 316 12.09 -16.49 -16.88
CA THR A 316 13.52 -16.47 -17.25
C THR A 316 13.85 -15.43 -18.32
N THR A 317 12.85 -14.73 -18.85
CA THR A 317 13.05 -13.70 -19.88
C THR A 317 13.46 -12.37 -19.25
N SER A 318 14.23 -11.55 -19.98
CA SER A 318 14.72 -10.26 -19.48
C SER A 318 13.60 -9.29 -19.12
N ALA A 319 12.53 -9.25 -19.92
CA ALA A 319 11.39 -8.36 -19.69
C ALA A 319 10.67 -8.68 -18.36
N TRP A 320 10.37 -9.96 -18.13
CA TRP A 320 9.75 -10.42 -16.89
C TRP A 320 10.68 -10.25 -15.69
N ILE A 321 11.96 -10.64 -15.81
CA ILE A 321 12.94 -10.45 -14.73
C ILE A 321 13.05 -8.97 -14.33
N SER A 322 13.01 -8.04 -15.28
CA SER A 322 13.02 -6.60 -14.97
C SER A 322 11.82 -6.20 -14.12
N ARG A 323 10.59 -6.54 -14.54
CA ARG A 323 9.36 -6.20 -13.81
C ARG A 323 9.26 -6.90 -12.46
N ILE A 324 9.74 -8.15 -12.36
CA ILE A 324 9.78 -8.87 -11.09
C ILE A 324 10.77 -8.21 -10.12
N ASN A 325 11.95 -7.79 -10.60
CA ASN A 325 12.95 -7.11 -9.76
C ASN A 325 12.48 -5.73 -9.28
N GLU A 326 11.63 -5.03 -10.05
CA GLU A 326 10.99 -3.80 -9.59
C GLU A 326 10.07 -4.01 -8.37
N GLN A 327 9.65 -5.26 -8.09
CA GLN A 327 8.82 -5.60 -6.93
C GLN A 327 9.65 -5.95 -5.68
N LYS A 328 10.98 -5.84 -5.74
CA LYS A 328 11.86 -6.12 -4.62
C LYS A 328 11.81 -5.02 -3.57
N LEU A 329 11.45 -5.40 -2.34
CA LEU A 329 11.49 -4.52 -1.17
C LEU A 329 12.93 -4.30 -0.67
N GLY A 330 13.15 -3.23 0.08
CA GLY A 330 14.42 -2.82 0.65
C GLY A 330 15.01 -1.55 0.03
N ALA A 331 14.36 -0.95 -0.97
CA ALA A 331 14.88 0.21 -1.68
C ALA A 331 14.76 1.50 -0.86
N VAL A 332 13.66 1.65 -0.11
CA VAL A 332 13.44 2.78 0.80
C VAL A 332 13.21 2.24 2.22
N PRO A 333 14.10 2.53 3.18
CA PRO A 333 13.89 2.07 4.55
C PRO A 333 12.68 2.77 5.19
N PRO A 334 11.81 2.05 5.94
CA PRO A 334 10.72 2.68 6.67
C PRO A 334 11.26 3.63 7.74
N LYS A 335 10.65 4.81 7.87
CA LYS A 335 11.04 5.85 8.84
C LYS A 335 10.42 5.65 10.23
N VAL A 336 9.52 4.68 10.36
CA VAL A 336 8.77 4.39 11.59
C VAL A 336 9.12 3.00 12.10
N PRO A 337 8.95 2.73 13.40
CA PRO A 337 9.10 1.40 13.95
C PRO A 337 8.35 0.35 13.13
N THR A 338 9.06 -0.71 12.75
CA THR A 338 8.53 -1.77 11.90
C THR A 338 8.72 -3.12 12.59
N PHE A 339 7.63 -3.86 12.75
CA PHE A 339 7.63 -5.24 13.22
C PHE A 339 7.55 -6.17 12.01
N LEU A 340 8.68 -6.81 11.73
CA LEU A 340 8.78 -7.89 10.75
C LEU A 340 8.71 -9.22 11.47
N TYR A 341 7.95 -10.16 10.92
CA TYR A 341 7.87 -11.50 11.49
C TYR A 341 7.63 -12.57 10.43
N HIS A 342 8.01 -13.80 10.74
CA HIS A 342 7.99 -14.90 9.78
C HIS A 342 7.71 -16.24 10.45
N ALA A 343 7.17 -17.19 9.68
CA ALA A 343 7.09 -18.58 10.11
C ALA A 343 8.46 -19.27 10.10
N TRP A 344 8.67 -20.16 11.08
CA TRP A 344 9.88 -20.95 11.27
C TRP A 344 9.53 -22.26 12.00
N PRO A 345 10.17 -23.41 11.73
CA PRO A 345 11.21 -23.63 10.72
C PRO A 345 10.69 -23.83 9.30
N ILE A 346 9.38 -23.91 9.10
CA ILE A 346 8.77 -24.22 7.82
C ILE A 346 7.96 -22.99 7.41
N ASP A 347 8.26 -22.40 6.26
CA ASP A 347 7.31 -21.53 5.55
C ASP A 347 7.30 -22.07 4.13
N GLU A 348 6.23 -22.78 3.79
CA GLU A 348 6.07 -23.57 2.57
C GLU A 348 5.59 -22.74 1.37
N LEU A 349 5.24 -21.46 1.58
CA LEU A 349 4.81 -20.54 0.53
C LEU A 349 5.79 -19.37 0.33
N VAL A 350 6.21 -18.72 1.41
CA VAL A 350 7.06 -17.52 1.37
C VAL A 350 8.38 -17.82 2.04
N ALA A 351 9.37 -18.19 1.23
CA ALA A 351 10.71 -18.58 1.70
C ALA A 351 11.27 -17.58 2.73
N ARG A 352 11.50 -18.02 3.97
CA ARG A 352 12.01 -17.16 5.06
C ARG A 352 13.34 -16.45 4.74
N PRO A 353 14.33 -17.05 4.04
CA PRO A 353 15.61 -16.37 3.80
C PRO A 353 15.49 -15.00 3.12
N GLN A 354 14.53 -14.80 2.22
CA GLN A 354 14.34 -13.47 1.62
C GLN A 354 13.76 -12.44 2.60
N GLY A 355 12.93 -12.86 3.55
CA GLY A 355 12.43 -11.98 4.62
C GLY A 355 13.55 -11.57 5.59
N VAL A 356 14.48 -12.48 5.89
CA VAL A 356 15.68 -12.16 6.67
C VAL A 356 16.57 -11.16 5.92
N ALA A 357 16.75 -11.33 4.61
CA ALA A 357 17.51 -10.40 3.78
C ALA A 357 16.88 -9.00 3.72
N LEU A 358 15.55 -8.90 3.66
CA LEU A 358 14.83 -7.62 3.79
C LEU A 358 15.12 -6.97 5.15
N LYS A 359 14.97 -7.74 6.24
CA LYS A 359 15.27 -7.27 7.60
C LYS A 359 16.70 -6.74 7.69
N ASP A 360 17.69 -7.47 7.20
CA ASP A 360 19.10 -7.04 7.20
C ASP A 360 19.33 -5.79 6.35
N THR A 361 18.67 -5.67 5.20
CA THR A 361 18.71 -4.47 4.34
C THR A 361 18.18 -3.24 5.06
N TYR A 362 17.01 -3.36 5.70
CA TYR A 362 16.44 -2.30 6.51
C TYR A 362 17.30 -1.94 7.73
N CYS A 363 17.84 -2.94 8.45
CA CYS A 363 18.78 -2.72 9.55
C CYS A 363 20.00 -1.90 9.10
N ALA A 364 20.61 -2.29 7.98
CA ALA A 364 21.80 -1.64 7.44
C ALA A 364 21.53 -0.18 7.03
N ALA A 365 20.30 0.11 6.60
CA ALA A 365 19.82 1.44 6.28
C ALA A 365 19.35 2.25 7.50
N GLY A 366 19.45 1.71 8.72
CA GLY A 366 19.10 2.39 9.97
C GLY A 366 17.61 2.43 10.30
N ALA A 367 16.79 1.61 9.62
CA ALA A 367 15.37 1.51 9.94
C ALA A 367 15.16 0.87 11.32
N PRO A 368 14.20 1.35 12.13
CA PRO A 368 13.89 0.78 13.44
C PRO A 368 13.05 -0.51 13.29
N ILE A 369 13.71 -1.67 13.23
CA ILE A 369 13.10 -2.99 13.01
C ILE A 369 13.06 -3.83 14.29
N ARG A 370 11.92 -4.45 14.54
CA ARG A 370 11.78 -5.60 15.44
C ARG A 370 11.55 -6.83 14.58
N TRP A 371 12.34 -7.88 14.79
CA TRP A 371 12.16 -9.17 14.12
C TRP A 371 11.63 -10.22 15.12
N LYS A 372 10.70 -11.08 14.69
CA LYS A 372 10.31 -12.27 15.46
C LYS A 372 10.00 -13.44 14.53
N ASP A 373 10.57 -14.59 14.84
CA ASP A 373 10.15 -15.86 14.25
C ASP A 373 9.03 -16.48 15.09
N TYR A 374 8.05 -17.07 14.41
CA TYR A 374 6.97 -17.84 15.02
C TYR A 374 7.14 -19.31 14.69
N LEU A 375 6.98 -20.16 15.70
CA LEU A 375 6.96 -21.60 15.48
C LEU A 375 5.69 -21.99 14.71
N GLY A 376 5.84 -22.55 13.51
CA GLY A 376 4.70 -22.97 12.69
C GLY A 376 5.04 -23.07 11.20
N GLU A 377 3.98 -23.11 10.39
CA GLU A 377 4.00 -22.99 8.94
C GLU A 377 3.28 -21.72 8.45
N HIS A 378 3.20 -21.48 7.14
CA HIS A 378 2.77 -20.18 6.62
C HIS A 378 1.38 -19.77 7.13
N ALA A 379 0.40 -20.69 7.12
CA ALA A 379 -0.98 -20.39 7.45
C ALA A 379 -1.24 -20.24 8.96
N THR A 380 -0.64 -21.08 9.79
CA THR A 380 -0.77 -21.07 11.26
C THR A 380 -0.21 -19.80 11.87
N VAL A 381 0.84 -19.22 11.27
CA VAL A 381 1.42 -17.97 11.75
C VAL A 381 0.53 -16.76 11.50
N ILE A 382 -0.41 -16.81 10.54
CA ILE A 382 -1.48 -15.82 10.42
C ILE A 382 -2.19 -15.66 11.78
N PHE A 383 -2.57 -16.77 12.42
CA PHE A 383 -3.37 -16.78 13.65
C PHE A 383 -2.52 -16.55 14.91
N THR A 384 -1.36 -17.19 15.00
CA THR A 384 -0.53 -17.10 16.22
C THR A 384 0.16 -15.74 16.37
N SER A 385 0.29 -14.97 15.28
CA SER A 385 0.91 -13.64 15.29
C SER A 385 -0.06 -12.48 15.59
N GLN A 386 -1.37 -12.67 15.45
CA GLN A 386 -2.35 -11.57 15.43
C GLN A 386 -2.29 -10.67 16.67
N ASN A 387 -2.17 -11.27 17.86
CA ASN A 387 -2.10 -10.53 19.12
C ASN A 387 -0.87 -9.61 19.15
N ASP A 388 0.29 -10.12 18.78
CA ASP A 388 1.55 -9.38 18.81
C ASP A 388 1.59 -8.31 17.72
N ALA A 389 1.09 -8.61 16.52
CA ALA A 389 1.00 -7.67 15.41
C ALA A 389 0.15 -6.44 15.77
N VAL A 390 -1.04 -6.65 16.32
CA VAL A 390 -1.93 -5.55 16.74
C VAL A 390 -1.41 -4.86 18.00
N SER A 391 -0.84 -5.60 18.95
CA SER A 391 -0.27 -5.00 20.18
C SER A 391 0.97 -4.17 19.88
N PHE A 392 1.78 -4.57 18.89
CA PHE A 392 2.87 -3.75 18.40
C PHE A 392 2.39 -2.38 17.92
N LEU A 393 1.32 -2.31 17.11
CA LEU A 393 0.75 -1.04 16.69
C LEU A 393 0.16 -0.24 17.86
N ALA A 394 -0.50 -0.92 18.81
CA ALA A 394 -1.00 -0.28 20.03
C ALA A 394 0.12 0.41 20.83
N ASP A 395 1.27 -0.23 20.99
CA ASP A 395 2.45 0.35 21.63
C ASP A 395 2.94 1.61 20.89
N ARG A 396 2.89 1.60 19.55
CA ARG A 396 3.28 2.75 18.73
C ARG A 396 2.31 3.91 18.86
N PHE A 397 1.01 3.63 18.85
CA PHE A 397 -0.01 4.65 19.07
C PHE A 397 0.08 5.28 20.47
N ALA A 398 0.48 4.50 21.48
CA ALA A 398 0.69 4.95 22.85
C ALA A 398 2.10 5.55 23.10
N ASN A 399 2.94 5.69 22.07
CA ASN A 399 4.33 6.16 22.18
C ASN A 399 5.18 5.37 23.19
N VAL A 400 4.89 4.08 23.38
CA VAL A 400 5.70 3.19 24.23
C VAL A 400 7.11 3.08 23.62
N PRO A 401 8.19 3.22 24.41
CA PRO A 401 9.56 3.12 23.92
C PRO A 401 9.79 1.90 23.04
N PHE A 402 10.33 2.13 21.84
CA PHE A 402 10.58 1.08 20.88
C PHE A 402 11.86 0.31 21.23
N ARG A 403 11.74 -1.00 21.37
CA ARG A 403 12.89 -1.91 21.49
C ARG A 403 13.19 -2.51 20.12
N ARG A 404 14.27 -2.03 19.53
CA ARG A 404 14.79 -2.49 18.25
C ARG A 404 15.53 -3.82 18.37
N SER A 405 15.36 -4.69 17.38
CA SER A 405 16.32 -5.75 17.05
C SER A 405 17.53 -5.17 16.33
N CYS A 406 17.28 -4.15 15.50
CA CYS A 406 18.17 -3.19 14.86
C CYS A 406 17.28 -1.95 14.56
#